data_AF-A0A4R8EPV5-F1
#
_entry.id   AF-A0A4R8EPV5-F1
#
_cell.length_a   1.000
_cell.length_b   1.000
_cell.length_c   1.000
_cell.angle_alpha   90.00
_cell.angle_beta   90.00
_cell.angle_gamma   90.00
#
_symmetry.space_group_name_H-M   'P 1'
#
loop_
_entity.id
_entity.type
_entity.pdbx_description
1 polymer ?
#
loop_
_entity_poly.entity_id
_entity_poly.type
_entity_poly.pdbx_seq_one_letter_code
_entity_poly.pdbx_strand_id
1 'polypeptide(L)'
;MKFIQGQDVTYTALSGISYKGTVIERKMDFKKGLIIRSASKERDFHYLIEIQKNGTTEKILCAENNLQLLEKKKRRVKKAA
;
A
#
# COMPACT_ATOMS: atom_id res chain seq x y z
N MET A 1 0.50 4.33 9.66
CA MET A 1 0.87 5.67 9.15
C MET A 1 0.09 5.87 7.86
N LYS A 2 -0.57 7.01 7.66
CA LYS A 2 -1.41 7.19 6.45
C LYS A 2 -0.53 7.44 5.23
N PHE A 3 -0.61 6.57 4.23
CA PHE A 3 0.11 6.76 2.97
C PHE A 3 -0.51 7.90 2.14
N ILE A 4 0.34 8.62 1.40
CA ILE A 4 -0.07 9.72 0.52
C ILE A 4 0.03 9.31 -0.94
N GLN A 5 -0.79 9.91 -1.81
CA GLN A 5 -0.68 9.73 -3.25
C GLN A 5 0.72 10.15 -3.73
N GLY A 6 1.28 9.38 -4.66
CA GLY A 6 2.64 9.54 -5.17
C GLY A 6 3.74 8.95 -4.28
N GLN A 7 3.38 8.30 -3.16
CA GLN A 7 4.38 7.71 -2.27
C GLN A 7 4.81 6.32 -2.74
N ASP A 8 6.12 6.09 -2.76
CA ASP A 8 6.71 4.77 -2.99
C ASP A 8 6.50 3.86 -1.77
N VAL A 9 5.93 2.70 -2.03
CA VAL A 9 5.58 1.69 -1.03
C VAL A 9 6.00 0.30 -1.49
N THR A 10 6.21 -0.58 -0.52
CA THR A 10 6.33 -2.01 -0.76
C THR A 10 5.00 -2.65 -0.42
N TYR A 11 4.41 -3.32 -1.40
CA TYR A 11 3.18 -4.10 -1.23
C TYR A 11 3.52 -5.57 -1.03
N THR A 12 3.08 -6.16 0.06
CA THR A 12 3.20 -7.60 0.28
C THR A 12 1.87 -8.27 -0.06
N ALA A 13 1.88 -9.10 -1.09
CA ALA A 13 0.73 -9.90 -1.49
C ALA A 13 0.43 -10.98 -0.45
N LEU A 14 -0.79 -11.53 -0.47
CA LEU A 14 -1.20 -12.64 0.39
C LEU A 14 -0.31 -13.88 0.24
N SER A 15 0.31 -14.05 -0.93
CA SER A 15 1.31 -15.09 -1.20
C SER A 15 2.66 -14.86 -0.48
N GLY A 16 2.83 -13.75 0.25
CA GLY A 16 4.08 -13.35 0.90
C GLY A 16 5.09 -12.68 -0.02
N ILE A 17 4.78 -12.53 -1.32
CA ILE A 17 5.65 -11.87 -2.28
C ILE A 17 5.51 -10.37 -2.17
N SER A 18 6.63 -9.67 -2.00
CA SER A 18 6.67 -8.21 -1.94
C SER A 18 6.97 -7.61 -3.32
N TYR A 19 6.16 -6.63 -3.71
CA TYR A 19 6.29 -5.87 -4.94
C TYR A 19 6.54 -4.40 -4.60
N LYS A 20 7.33 -3.72 -5.43
CA LYS A 20 7.43 -2.26 -5.37
C LYS A 20 6.22 -1.65 -6.07
N GLY A 21 5.66 -0.63 -5.46
CA GLY A 21 4.58 0.12 -6.05
C GLY A 21 4.52 1.55 -5.58
N THR A 22 3.58 2.28 -6.17
CA THR A 22 3.33 3.70 -5.86
C THR A 22 1.86 3.86 -5.50
N VAL A 23 1.58 4.62 -4.46
CA VAL A 23 0.20 4.92 -4.04
C VAL A 23 -0.42 5.86 -5.05
N ILE A 24 -1.46 5.40 -5.74
CA ILE A 24 -2.20 6.20 -6.72
C ILE A 24 -3.32 6.96 -6.05
N GLU A 25 -4.08 6.30 -5.16
CA GLU A 25 -5.23 6.92 -4.52
C GLU A 25 -5.53 6.28 -3.17
N ARG A 26 -6.07 7.07 -2.25
CA ARG A 26 -6.63 6.58 -1.00
C ARG A 26 -8.15 6.56 -1.12
N LYS A 27 -8.75 5.38 -1.16
CA LYS A 27 -10.20 5.21 -1.15
C LYS A 27 -10.66 4.89 0.26
N MET A 28 -11.41 5.82 0.85
CA MET A 28 -12.17 5.54 2.05
C MET A 28 -13.44 4.81 1.61
N ASP A 29 -13.68 3.64 2.18
CA ASP A 29 -14.80 2.70 1.97
C ASP A 29 -15.90 3.18 0.99
N PHE A 30 -15.95 2.57 -0.20
CA PHE A 30 -17.05 2.73 -1.16
C PHE A 30 -18.30 1.98 -0.65
N LYS A 31 -18.91 2.49 0.43
CA LYS A 31 -20.27 2.12 0.82
C LYS A 31 -21.28 2.85 -0.08
N LYS A 32 -21.46 2.35 -1.30
CA LYS A 32 -22.69 2.59 -2.07
C LYS A 32 -23.02 1.33 -2.85
N GLY A 33 -23.90 0.48 -2.31
CA GLY A 33 -24.45 -0.62 -3.10
C GLY A 33 -25.14 -1.71 -2.29
N LEU A 34 -24.37 -2.67 -1.76
CA LEU A 34 -24.97 -3.89 -1.25
C LEU A 34 -24.39 -4.32 0.10
N ILE A 35 -25.35 -4.66 0.97
CA ILE A 35 -25.21 -5.20 2.30
C ILE A 35 -24.35 -6.48 2.24
N ILE A 36 -23.16 -6.44 2.82
CA ILE A 36 -22.56 -7.63 3.41
C ILE A 36 -22.33 -7.32 4.89
N ARG A 37 -23.30 -7.76 5.69
CA ARG A 37 -23.14 -8.00 7.11
C ARG A 37 -22.07 -9.06 7.28
N SER A 38 -20.87 -8.69 7.70
CA SER A 38 -20.03 -9.54 8.56
C SER A 38 -18.87 -8.72 9.10
N ALA A 39 -18.87 -8.63 10.43
CA ALA A 39 -17.72 -8.48 11.30
C ALA A 39 -16.82 -7.24 11.16
N SER A 40 -16.70 -6.58 12.31
CA SER A 40 -15.53 -5.85 12.76
C SER A 40 -15.50 -4.34 12.47
N LYS A 41 -15.68 -3.63 13.58
CA LYS A 41 -15.35 -2.25 13.84
C LYS A 41 -13.91 -1.93 13.41
N GLU A 42 -13.67 -1.52 12.18
CA GLU A 42 -12.51 -0.69 11.84
C GLU A 42 -12.78 0.00 10.51
N ARG A 43 -12.46 1.29 10.42
CA ARG A 43 -12.55 2.04 9.16
C ARG A 43 -11.33 1.64 8.35
N ASP A 44 -11.38 0.49 7.69
CA ASP A 44 -10.28 0.02 6.86
C ASP A 44 -10.12 0.94 5.64
N PHE A 45 -9.11 1.80 5.70
CA PHE A 45 -8.70 2.61 4.57
C PHE A 45 -8.10 1.68 3.51
N HIS A 46 -8.68 1.73 2.32
CA HIS A 46 -8.18 0.99 1.17
C HIS A 46 -7.32 1.93 0.33
N TYR A 47 -6.13 1.46 -0.03
CA TYR A 47 -5.18 2.18 -0.87
C TYR A 47 -5.15 1.50 -2.23
N LEU A 48 -5.36 2.29 -3.28
CA LEU A 48 -5.09 1.89 -4.65
C LEU A 48 -3.63 2.19 -4.93
N ILE A 49 -2.85 1.13 -5.13
CA ILE A 49 -1.45 1.19 -5.50
C ILE A 49 -1.27 0.68 -6.93
N GLU A 50 -0.22 1.13 -7.60
CA GLU A 50 0.25 0.56 -8.85
C GLU A 50 1.55 -0.18 -8.57
N ILE A 51 1.58 -1.48 -8.87
CA ILE A 51 2.78 -2.31 -8.76
C ILE A 51 3.31 -2.66 -10.15
N GLN A 52 4.61 -2.94 -10.23
CA GLN A 52 5.19 -3.56 -11.41
C GLN A 52 5.38 -5.05 -11.17
N LYS A 53 4.77 -5.87 -12.03
CA LYS A 53 4.92 -7.33 -12.02
C LYS A 53 5.18 -7.81 -13.44
N ASN A 54 6.30 -8.50 -13.64
CA ASN A 54 6.69 -9.08 -14.93
C ASN A 54 6.63 -8.09 -16.11
N GLY A 55 7.07 -6.85 -15.89
CA GLY A 55 7.07 -5.80 -16.92
C GLY A 55 5.70 -5.16 -17.20
N THR A 56 4.64 -5.58 -16.51
CA THR A 56 3.31 -4.96 -16.59
C THR A 56 3.03 -4.17 -15.31
N THR A 57 2.34 -3.04 -15.44
CA THR A 57 1.80 -2.29 -14.30
C THR A 57 0.41 -2.80 -13.95
N GLU A 58 0.23 -3.20 -12.70
CA GLU A 58 -1.05 -3.68 -12.18
C GLU A 58 -1.52 -2.77 -11.04
N LYS A 59 -2.80 -2.39 -11.06
CA LYS A 59 -3.42 -1.57 -10.01
C LYS A 59 -4.10 -2.47 -9.00
N ILE A 60 -3.66 -2.41 -7.75
CA ILE A 60 -4.12 -3.28 -6.67
C ILE A 60 -4.76 -2.44 -5.57
N LEU A 61 -5.94 -2.85 -5.13
CA LEU A 61 -6.58 -2.32 -3.94
C LEU A 61 -6.12 -3.13 -2.72
N CYS A 62 -5.54 -2.48 -1.72
CA CYS A 62 -5.02 -3.15 -0.52
C CYS A 62 -5.23 -2.31 0.75
N ALA A 63 -5.25 -2.98 1.91
CA ALA A 63 -5.32 -2.32 3.21
C ALA A 63 -3.95 -1.76 3.64
N GLU A 64 -3.95 -0.83 4.60
CA GLU A 64 -2.71 -0.24 5.16
C GLU A 64 -1.73 -1.32 5.64
N ASN A 65 -2.24 -2.41 6.24
CA ASN A 65 -1.43 -3.50 6.80
C ASN A 65 -0.59 -4.26 5.76
N ASN A 66 -0.97 -4.20 4.48
CA ASN A 66 -0.25 -4.86 3.40
C ASN A 66 0.79 -3.93 2.74
N LEU A 67 0.86 -2.68 3.19
CA LEU A 67 1.77 -1.67 2.69
C LEU A 67 2.86 -1.38 3.72
N GLN A 68 4.09 -1.33 3.23
CA GLN A 68 5.23 -0.83 3.99
C GLN A 68 5.80 0.38 3.29
N LEU A 69 6.15 1.40 4.07
CA LEU A 69 6.82 2.58 3.53
C LEU A 69 8.18 2.16 2.99
N LEU A 70 8.44 2.45 1.72
CA LEU A 70 9.78 2.33 1.17
C LEU A 70 10.60 3.53 1.68
N GLU A 71 10.97 3.50 2.97
CA GLU A 71 11.94 4.45 3.47
C GLU A 71 13.21 4.22 2.67
N LYS A 72 13.52 5.16 1.76
CA LYS A 72 14.88 5.32 1.26
C LYS A 72 15.71 5.45 2.52
N LYS A 73 16.40 4.37 2.91
CA LYS A 73 17.40 4.39 3.98
C LYS A 73 18.22 5.64 3.68
N LYS A 74 17.99 6.71 4.45
CA LYS A 74 18.96 7.78 4.57
C LYS A 74 20.16 7.02 5.09
N ARG A 75 21.08 6.70 4.17
CA ARG A 75 22.43 6.29 4.54
C ARG A 75 22.87 7.40 5.49
N ARG A 76 22.80 7.14 6.80
CA ARG A 76 23.71 7.77 7.73
C ARG A 76 25.05 7.29 7.21
N VAL A 77 25.64 8.07 6.32
CA VAL A 77 27.07 8.06 6.09
C VAL A 77 27.63 8.37 7.47
N LYS A 78 27.93 7.33 8.24
CA LYS A 78 28.87 7.46 9.34
C LYS A 78 30.16 7.89 8.65
N LYS A 79 30.41 9.21 8.67
CA LYS A 79 31.75 9.76 8.47
C LYS A 79 32.65 8.95 9.39
N ALA A 80 33.59 8.22 8.79
CA ALA A 80 34.78 7.81 9.51
C ALA A 80 35.54 9.10 9.86
N ALA A 81 35.78 9.30 11.15
CA ALA A 81 36.74 10.23 11.70
C ALA A 81 37.41 9.51 12.87
#